data_AF-A0A3A0V5W2-F1
#
_entry.id   AF-A0A3A0V5W2-F1
#
_cell.length_a   1.000
_cell.length_b   1.000
_cell.length_c   1.000
_cell.angle_alpha   90.00
_cell.angle_beta   90.00
_cell.angle_gamma   90.00
#
_symmetry.space_group_name_H-M   'P 1'
#
loop_
_entity.id
_entity.type
_entity.pdbx_description
1 polymer ?
#
loop_
_entity_poly.entity_id
_entity_poly.type
_entity_poly.pdbx_seq_one_letter_code
_entity_poly.pdbx_strand_id
1 'polypeptide(L)'
;NNEIIFNNNTETKIWRAPIDNDAYIKKEWLYSGYNNIQTLVTNYKIIEDESNISLVFEINIESEAVPPVLKGSLTWTVYQDGKVNVDYNLEKDNNAPFLPRFGLLITLPSTYEQINYYGNGPMSSYQDKGIATYLDMFETTVTNNGDVNIKPQEAGSHNQTTIMN
;
A
#
# COMPACT_ATOMS: atom_id res chain seq x y z
N ASN A 1 -13.94 -10.98 -21.66
CA ASN A 1 -13.61 -12.24 -20.96
C ASN A 1 -14.04 -12.09 -19.51
N ASN A 2 -15.00 -12.90 -19.03
CA ASN A 2 -15.57 -12.80 -17.67
C ASN A 2 -14.66 -13.41 -16.60
N GLU A 3 -13.36 -13.11 -16.67
CA GLU A 3 -12.38 -13.64 -15.73
C GLU A 3 -12.23 -12.68 -14.55
N ILE A 4 -12.34 -13.21 -13.33
CA ILE A 4 -12.11 -12.46 -12.09
C ILE A 4 -10.63 -12.60 -11.75
N ILE A 5 -9.87 -11.49 -11.80
CA ILE A 5 -8.42 -11.48 -11.54
C ILE A 5 -8.13 -11.70 -10.04
N PHE A 6 -8.88 -11.03 -9.16
CA PHE A 6 -8.83 -11.22 -7.70
C PHE A 6 -10.20 -10.95 -7.09
N ASN A 7 -10.49 -11.58 -5.94
CA ASN A 7 -11.76 -11.42 -5.21
C ASN A 7 -11.55 -11.11 -3.72
N ASN A 8 -10.30 -10.82 -3.33
CA ASN A 8 -10.00 -10.30 -2.00
C ASN A 8 -10.30 -8.81 -1.95
N ASN A 9 -10.75 -8.31 -0.80
CA ASN A 9 -10.87 -6.88 -0.60
C ASN A 9 -9.50 -6.21 -0.71
N THR A 10 -9.46 -5.04 -1.34
CA THR A 10 -8.28 -4.18 -1.29
C THR A 10 -8.18 -3.53 0.07
N GLU A 11 -6.97 -3.33 0.58
CA GLU A 11 -6.75 -2.70 1.89
C GLU A 11 -5.95 -1.40 1.73
N THR A 12 -6.38 -0.33 2.40
CA THR A 12 -5.47 0.79 2.67
C THR A 12 -4.55 0.37 3.80
N LYS A 13 -3.25 0.24 3.53
CA LYS A 13 -2.26 -0.28 4.47
C LYS A 13 -1.43 0.84 5.08
N ILE A 14 -1.58 1.04 6.38
CA ILE A 14 -0.70 1.92 7.18
C ILE A 14 0.19 1.18 8.16
N TRP A 15 0.11 -0.16 8.20
CA TRP A 15 0.91 -1.02 9.07
C TRP A 15 1.86 -1.89 8.25
N ARG A 16 3.04 -2.16 8.82
CA ARG A 16 4.01 -3.15 8.30
C ARG A 16 4.41 -4.11 9.40
N ALA A 17 4.92 -5.29 9.04
CA ALA A 17 5.57 -6.15 10.03
C ALA A 17 6.80 -5.42 10.61
N PRO A 18 6.83 -5.09 11.92
CA PRO A 18 7.87 -4.21 12.46
C PRO A 18 9.27 -4.80 12.30
N ILE A 19 10.22 -3.96 11.88
CA ILE A 19 11.64 -4.33 11.84
C ILE A 19 12.29 -4.13 13.22
N ASP A 20 13.49 -4.66 13.44
CA ASP A 20 14.20 -4.55 14.72
C ASP A 20 14.49 -3.08 15.07
N ASN A 21 14.75 -2.24 14.07
CA ASN A 21 14.91 -0.80 14.25
C ASN A 21 13.62 -0.10 14.72
N ASP A 22 12.43 -0.70 14.51
CA ASP A 22 11.17 -0.10 14.95
C ASP A 22 10.95 -0.25 16.47
N ALA A 23 11.88 -0.85 17.22
CA ALA A 23 11.74 -1.11 18.65
C ALA A 23 11.37 0.11 19.50
N TYR A 24 11.82 1.31 19.08
CA TYR A 24 11.53 2.56 19.80
C TYR A 24 10.12 3.11 19.57
N ILE A 25 9.53 2.86 18.39
CA ILE A 25 8.23 3.43 17.99
C ILE A 25 7.08 2.40 18.01
N LYS A 26 7.40 1.11 17.95
CA LYS A 26 6.42 0.02 17.87
C LYS A 26 5.34 0.10 18.96
N LYS A 27 5.71 0.47 20.19
CA LYS A 27 4.73 0.61 21.29
C LYS A 27 3.70 1.69 21.01
N GLU A 28 4.12 2.82 20.45
CA GLU A 28 3.23 3.94 20.10
C GLU A 28 2.30 3.54 18.96
N TRP A 29 2.81 2.88 17.91
CA TRP A 29 1.95 2.38 16.84
C TRP A 29 0.90 1.38 17.30
N LEU A 30 1.27 0.45 18.19
CA LEU A 30 0.33 -0.51 18.78
C LEU A 30 -0.71 0.20 19.66
N TYR A 31 -0.29 1.19 20.44
CA TYR A 31 -1.20 2.00 21.25
C TYR A 31 -2.18 2.80 20.38
N SER A 32 -1.71 3.32 19.24
CA SER A 32 -2.54 3.97 18.22
C SER A 32 -3.30 2.99 17.32
N GLY A 33 -3.30 1.69 17.65
CA GLY A 33 -4.12 0.68 16.98
C GLY A 33 -3.71 0.35 15.53
N TYR A 34 -2.51 0.72 15.08
CA TYR A 34 -2.11 0.56 13.67
C TYR A 34 -2.18 -0.91 13.20
N ASN A 35 -1.92 -1.87 14.09
CA ASN A 35 -1.98 -3.30 13.76
C ASN A 35 -3.39 -3.85 13.54
N ASN A 36 -4.43 -3.13 13.98
CA ASN A 36 -5.84 -3.50 13.84
C ASN A 36 -6.64 -2.40 13.11
N ILE A 37 -5.95 -1.58 12.32
CA ILE A 37 -6.55 -0.45 11.61
C ILE A 37 -7.50 -0.94 10.51
N GLN A 38 -8.61 -0.23 10.33
CA GLN A 38 -9.59 -0.46 9.28
C GLN A 38 -9.87 0.82 8.50
N THR A 39 -10.38 0.67 7.28
CA THR A 39 -10.93 1.77 6.50
C THR A 39 -12.44 1.80 6.68
N LEU A 40 -12.97 2.83 7.34
CA LEU A 40 -14.40 3.07 7.48
C LEU A 40 -14.86 4.04 6.38
N VAL A 41 -15.80 3.61 5.54
CA VAL A 41 -16.46 4.48 4.57
C VAL A 41 -17.62 5.19 5.25
N THR A 42 -17.60 6.52 5.28
CA THR A 42 -18.66 7.32 5.89
C THR A 42 -19.67 7.84 4.88
N ASN A 43 -19.24 8.01 3.62
CA ASN A 43 -20.08 8.47 2.52
C ASN A 43 -19.50 8.00 1.19
N TYR A 44 -20.32 7.98 0.14
CA TYR A 44 -19.85 7.71 -1.22
C TYR A 44 -20.67 8.46 -2.26
N LYS A 45 -20.07 8.69 -3.42
CA LYS A 45 -20.75 9.17 -4.63
C LYS A 45 -20.11 8.57 -5.87
N ILE A 46 -20.89 8.52 -6.94
CA ILE A 46 -20.45 8.11 -8.28
C ILE A 46 -20.54 9.34 -9.17
N ILE A 47 -19.48 9.60 -9.92
CA ILE A 47 -19.38 10.68 -10.90
C ILE A 47 -19.16 10.02 -12.26
N GLU A 48 -20.05 10.30 -13.20
CA GLU A 48 -19.94 9.81 -14.58
C GLU A 48 -19.56 10.98 -15.48
N ASP A 49 -18.45 10.83 -16.19
CA ASP A 49 -17.97 11.76 -17.20
C ASP A 49 -17.98 11.09 -18.58
N GLU A 50 -17.75 11.86 -19.66
CA GLU A 50 -17.74 11.34 -21.03
C GLU A 50 -16.71 10.21 -21.27
N SER A 51 -15.63 10.17 -20.48
CA SER A 51 -14.46 9.29 -20.71
C SER A 51 -14.14 8.35 -19.54
N ASN A 52 -14.81 8.50 -18.39
CA ASN A 52 -14.50 7.74 -17.18
C ASN A 52 -15.68 7.71 -16.20
N ILE A 53 -15.62 6.77 -15.25
CA ILE A 53 -16.50 6.72 -14.08
C ILE A 53 -15.62 6.78 -12.83
N SER A 54 -15.96 7.67 -11.90
CA SER A 54 -15.24 7.83 -10.64
C SER A 54 -16.12 7.47 -9.43
N LEU A 55 -15.67 6.53 -8.61
CA LEU A 55 -16.25 6.21 -7.31
C LEU A 55 -15.46 6.95 -6.23
N VAL A 56 -16.08 7.96 -5.61
CA VAL A 56 -15.47 8.78 -4.57
C VAL A 56 -16.02 8.36 -3.22
N PHE A 57 -15.15 7.90 -2.33
CA PHE A 57 -15.47 7.51 -0.97
C PHE A 57 -14.92 8.55 0.00
N GLU A 58 -15.73 9.00 0.95
CA GLU A 58 -15.23 9.67 2.15
C GLU A 58 -14.86 8.58 3.17
N ILE A 59 -13.61 8.59 3.64
CA ILE A 59 -13.06 7.53 4.48
C ILE A 59 -12.38 8.06 5.74
N ASN A 60 -12.49 7.29 6.81
CA ASN A 60 -11.61 7.34 7.97
C ASN A 60 -10.74 6.08 7.99
N ILE A 61 -9.48 6.22 8.39
CA ILE A 61 -8.58 5.10 8.67
C ILE A 61 -8.36 5.10 10.18
N GLU A 62 -9.02 4.16 10.85
CA GLU A 62 -9.19 4.18 12.30
C GLU A 62 -9.17 2.77 12.88
N SER A 63 -9.04 2.65 14.20
CA SER A 63 -9.23 1.41 14.94
C SER A 63 -10.31 1.69 16.00
N GLU A 64 -11.19 0.73 16.30
CA GLU A 64 -12.41 0.96 17.09
C GLU A 64 -12.20 1.70 18.42
N ALA A 65 -11.06 1.47 19.07
CA ALA A 65 -10.75 2.03 20.39
C ALA A 65 -9.97 3.37 20.36
N VAL A 66 -9.65 3.91 19.18
CA VAL A 66 -8.80 5.11 19.03
C VAL A 66 -9.33 6.06 17.95
N PRO A 67 -9.03 7.37 18.05
CA PRO A 67 -9.41 8.32 16.99
C PRO A 67 -8.84 7.97 15.61
N PRO A 68 -9.45 8.50 14.52
CA PRO A 68 -8.93 8.31 13.17
C PRO A 68 -7.49 8.79 13.02
N VAL A 69 -6.67 7.97 12.37
CA VAL A 69 -5.27 8.28 12.05
C VAL A 69 -5.18 9.13 10.79
N LEU A 70 -6.00 8.79 9.78
CA LEU A 70 -6.16 9.54 8.55
C LEU A 70 -7.64 9.73 8.25
N LYS A 71 -7.99 10.86 7.64
CA LYS A 71 -9.34 11.16 7.17
C LYS A 71 -9.30 11.90 5.84
N GLY A 72 -10.24 11.62 4.95
CA GLY A 72 -10.38 12.35 3.69
C GLY A 72 -11.12 11.54 2.66
N SER A 73 -10.65 11.55 1.41
CA SER A 73 -11.29 10.81 0.31
C SER A 73 -10.37 9.81 -0.39
N LEU A 74 -10.98 8.71 -0.82
CA LEU A 74 -10.40 7.70 -1.71
C LEU A 74 -11.22 7.68 -3.01
N THR A 75 -10.58 7.92 -4.14
CA THR A 75 -11.24 7.94 -5.45
C THR A 75 -10.72 6.81 -6.32
N TRP A 76 -11.62 5.99 -6.85
CA TRP A 76 -11.33 5.01 -7.89
C TRP A 76 -11.89 5.53 -9.21
N THR A 77 -11.04 5.75 -10.21
CA THR A 77 -11.46 6.20 -11.55
C THR A 77 -11.19 5.11 -12.57
N VAL A 78 -12.25 4.66 -13.25
CA VAL A 78 -12.19 3.67 -14.32
C VAL A 78 -12.34 4.38 -15.66
N TYR A 79 -11.34 4.25 -16.52
CA TYR A 79 -11.31 4.87 -17.86
C TYR A 79 -11.81 3.90 -18.94
N GLN A 80 -12.24 4.44 -20.07
CA GLN A 80 -12.71 3.65 -21.23
C GLN A 80 -11.67 2.68 -21.80
N ASP A 81 -10.38 2.98 -21.64
CA ASP A 81 -9.27 2.12 -22.09
C ASP A 81 -8.93 1.01 -21.09
N GLY A 82 -9.70 0.88 -20.00
CA GLY A 82 -9.54 -0.14 -18.97
C GLY A 82 -8.54 0.23 -17.86
N LYS A 83 -7.89 1.39 -17.93
CA LYS A 83 -7.05 1.87 -16.83
C LYS A 83 -7.91 2.16 -15.59
N VAL A 84 -7.34 1.86 -14.43
CA VAL A 84 -7.93 2.19 -13.13
C VAL A 84 -6.93 3.05 -12.38
N ASN A 85 -7.33 4.27 -12.02
CA ASN A 85 -6.55 5.14 -11.14
C ASN A 85 -7.13 5.09 -9.72
N VAL A 86 -6.25 5.14 -8.72
CA VAL A 86 -6.62 5.16 -7.30
C VAL A 86 -5.94 6.35 -6.65
N ASP A 87 -6.75 7.28 -6.15
CA ASP A 87 -6.28 8.55 -5.62
C ASP A 87 -6.68 8.69 -4.14
N TYR A 88 -5.70 8.99 -3.29
CA TYR A 88 -5.90 9.26 -1.88
C TYR A 88 -5.67 10.74 -1.62
N ASN A 89 -6.71 11.43 -1.12
CA ASN A 89 -6.60 12.77 -0.59
C ASN A 89 -6.95 12.74 0.89
N LEU A 90 -5.93 12.52 1.73
CA LEU A 90 -6.09 12.28 3.16
C LEU A 90 -5.27 13.26 4.00
N GLU A 91 -5.82 13.63 5.16
CA GLU A 91 -5.14 14.39 6.20
C GLU A 91 -4.81 13.45 7.36
N LYS A 92 -3.57 13.52 7.87
CA LYS A 92 -3.13 12.76 9.05
C LYS A 92 -3.42 13.56 10.31
N ASP A 93 -3.95 12.92 11.36
CA ASP A 93 -3.99 13.53 12.68
C ASP A 93 -2.56 13.82 13.16
N ASN A 94 -2.29 15.06 13.55
CA ASN A 94 -0.99 15.50 14.05
C ASN A 94 -0.58 14.79 15.35
N ASN A 95 -1.54 14.30 16.14
CA ASN A 95 -1.27 13.55 17.37
C ASN A 95 -0.95 12.08 17.11
N ALA A 96 -1.31 11.55 15.93
CA ALA A 96 -0.95 10.19 15.58
C ALA A 96 0.56 10.12 15.29
N PRO A 97 1.24 9.02 15.66
CA PRO A 97 2.64 8.80 15.30
C PRO A 97 2.89 8.90 13.79
N PHE A 98 4.17 8.92 13.38
CA PHE A 98 4.48 8.81 11.96
C PHE A 98 4.07 7.42 11.45
N LEU A 99 3.66 7.36 10.18
CA LEU A 99 3.21 6.12 9.56
C LEU A 99 4.43 5.25 9.20
N PRO A 100 4.43 3.94 9.51
CA PRO A 100 5.50 3.04 9.05
C PRO A 100 5.46 2.81 7.54
N ARG A 101 4.27 2.93 6.93
CA ARG A 101 4.02 2.92 5.48
C ARG A 101 2.67 3.58 5.19
N PHE A 102 2.41 3.87 3.93
CA PHE A 102 1.09 4.22 3.43
C PHE A 102 0.95 3.71 1.99
N GLY A 103 -0.15 3.04 1.68
CA GLY A 103 -0.42 2.58 0.31
C GLY A 103 -1.59 1.63 0.21
N LEU A 104 -1.82 1.15 -1.02
CA LEU A 104 -2.84 0.16 -1.35
C LEU A 104 -2.22 -1.24 -1.32
N LEU A 105 -2.91 -2.20 -0.71
CA LEU A 105 -2.59 -3.63 -0.78
C LEU A 105 -3.67 -4.35 -1.59
N ILE A 106 -3.21 -5.12 -2.57
CA ILE A 106 -4.04 -6.00 -3.39
C ILE A 106 -3.43 -7.41 -3.30
N THR A 107 -4.27 -8.40 -2.98
CA THR A 107 -3.83 -9.80 -2.92
C THR A 107 -4.20 -10.51 -4.22
N LEU A 108 -3.18 -10.84 -5.00
CA LEU A 108 -3.32 -11.57 -6.27
C LEU A 108 -3.24 -13.09 -6.05
N PRO A 109 -3.79 -13.90 -6.99
CA PRO A 109 -3.60 -15.35 -6.97
C PRO A 109 -2.12 -15.74 -7.01
N SER A 110 -1.75 -16.85 -6.38
CA SER A 110 -0.36 -17.35 -6.33
C SER A 110 0.22 -17.75 -7.70
N THR A 111 -0.59 -17.79 -8.75
CA THR A 111 -0.12 -17.98 -10.12
C THR A 111 0.66 -16.77 -10.66
N TYR A 112 0.50 -15.60 -10.06
CA TYR A 112 1.25 -14.38 -10.38
C TYR A 112 2.60 -14.36 -9.63
N GLU A 113 3.49 -15.29 -9.99
CA GLU A 113 4.80 -15.46 -9.31
C GLU A 113 5.89 -14.55 -9.88
N GLN A 114 5.84 -14.20 -11.16
CA GLN A 114 6.86 -13.38 -11.82
C GLN A 114 6.64 -11.89 -11.53
N ILE A 115 7.73 -11.16 -11.29
CA ILE A 115 7.72 -9.72 -11.04
C ILE A 115 8.71 -9.07 -12.00
N ASN A 116 8.26 -8.11 -12.81
CA ASN A 116 9.14 -7.24 -13.59
C ASN A 116 8.87 -5.80 -13.20
N TYR A 117 9.89 -5.03 -12.84
CA TYR A 117 9.70 -3.64 -12.43
C TYR A 117 10.81 -2.73 -12.94
N TYR A 118 10.45 -1.47 -13.19
CA TYR A 118 11.41 -0.39 -13.41
C TYR A 118 11.52 0.42 -12.14
N GLY A 119 12.68 0.36 -11.47
CA GLY A 119 12.89 0.96 -10.16
C GLY A 119 14.30 0.70 -9.63
N ASN A 120 14.54 0.94 -8.34
CA ASN A 120 15.84 0.62 -7.75
C ASN A 120 15.97 -0.87 -7.40
N GLY A 121 17.03 -1.48 -7.90
CA GLY A 121 17.39 -2.88 -7.65
C GLY A 121 18.89 -3.14 -7.84
N PRO A 122 19.32 -4.42 -7.90
CA PRO A 122 18.49 -5.63 -7.81
C PRO A 122 18.10 -6.01 -6.38
N MET A 123 18.76 -5.44 -5.36
CA MET A 123 18.45 -5.72 -3.96
C MET A 123 17.28 -4.86 -3.44
N SER A 124 16.73 -5.27 -2.29
CA SER A 124 15.77 -4.45 -1.54
C SER A 124 16.33 -3.06 -1.21
N SER A 125 15.51 -2.04 -1.45
CA SER A 125 15.76 -0.64 -1.13
C SER A 125 14.60 0.01 -0.38
N TYR A 126 14.95 0.89 0.57
CA TYR A 126 14.04 1.69 1.38
C TYR A 126 14.38 3.18 1.21
N GLN A 127 13.51 4.08 1.68
CA GLN A 127 13.68 5.52 1.52
C GLN A 127 15.05 6.03 2.03
N ASP A 128 15.58 5.43 3.08
CA ASP A 128 16.86 5.75 3.72
C ASP A 128 17.98 4.73 3.39
N LYS A 129 17.69 3.71 2.59
CA LYS A 129 18.63 2.64 2.19
C LYS A 129 18.49 2.33 0.70
N GLY A 130 19.27 3.00 -0.14
CA GLY A 130 19.26 2.77 -1.60
C GLY A 130 20.58 3.00 -2.33
N ILE A 131 21.68 3.34 -1.62
CA ILE A 131 22.96 3.69 -2.28
C ILE A 131 23.58 2.52 -3.05
N ALA A 132 23.32 1.28 -2.62
CA ALA A 132 23.85 0.09 -3.27
C ALA A 132 22.99 -0.41 -4.45
N THR A 133 21.86 0.25 -4.72
CA THR A 133 20.95 -0.07 -5.84
C THR A 133 21.07 0.96 -6.97
N TYR A 134 20.62 0.61 -8.16
CA TYR A 134 20.55 1.51 -9.31
C TYR A 134 19.20 1.38 -10.02
N LEU A 135 18.83 2.42 -10.78
CA LEU A 135 17.58 2.47 -11.53
C LEU A 135 17.72 1.70 -12.85
N ASP A 136 16.94 0.65 -13.01
CA ASP A 136 16.89 -0.16 -14.25
C ASP A 136 15.61 -1.00 -14.27
N MET A 137 15.43 -1.79 -15.34
CA MET A 137 14.52 -2.92 -15.40
C MET A 137 15.11 -4.12 -14.64
N PHE A 138 14.33 -4.67 -13.72
CA PHE A 138 14.67 -5.89 -12.98
C PHE A 138 13.58 -6.93 -13.10
N GLU A 139 13.99 -8.19 -13.10
CA GLU A 139 13.12 -9.36 -13.10
C GLU A 139 13.42 -10.20 -11.85
N THR A 140 12.38 -10.62 -11.14
CA THR A 140 12.48 -11.51 -9.97
C THR A 140 11.20 -12.34 -9.84
N THR A 141 11.05 -13.05 -8.73
CA THR A 141 9.84 -13.77 -8.38
C THR A 141 9.37 -13.39 -6.98
N VAL A 142 8.10 -13.58 -6.65
CA VAL A 142 7.57 -13.35 -5.29
C VAL A 142 8.42 -14.10 -4.25
N THR A 143 8.80 -15.35 -4.55
CA THR A 143 9.68 -16.18 -3.70
C THR A 143 11.05 -15.55 -3.46
N ASN A 144 11.63 -14.88 -4.46
CA ASN A 144 12.98 -14.31 -4.40
C ASN A 144 13.03 -12.81 -4.06
N ASN A 145 11.89 -12.12 -4.04
CA ASN A 145 11.83 -10.68 -3.84
C ASN A 145 12.15 -10.23 -2.40
N GLY A 146 12.10 -11.12 -1.40
CA GLY A 146 12.28 -10.79 0.01
C GLY A 146 13.52 -11.40 0.65
N ASP A 147 14.15 -10.64 1.55
CA ASP A 147 15.20 -11.16 2.43
C ASP A 147 14.65 -12.16 3.45
N VAL A 148 15.32 -13.31 3.60
CA VAL A 148 14.96 -14.33 4.61
C VAL A 148 15.57 -13.96 5.96
N ASN A 149 14.84 -13.15 6.73
CA ASN A 149 15.22 -12.78 8.09
C ASN A 149 14.94 -13.93 9.09
N ILE A 150 15.88 -14.21 10.00
CA ILE A 150 15.71 -15.23 11.07
C ILE A 150 14.43 -14.98 11.87
N LYS A 151 14.18 -13.70 12.18
CA LYS A 151 12.93 -13.21 12.73
C LYS A 151 12.13 -12.55 11.59
N PRO A 152 10.92 -13.02 11.26
CA PRO A 152 10.09 -12.43 10.21
C PRO A 152 9.80 -10.95 10.46
N GLN A 153 10.03 -10.14 9.43
CA GLN A 153 9.98 -8.68 9.41
C GLN A 153 9.57 -8.21 8.00
N GLU A 154 9.16 -6.94 7.84
CA GLU A 154 8.96 -6.35 6.50
C GLU A 154 10.26 -6.44 5.68
N ALA A 155 10.17 -6.96 4.46
CA ALA A 155 11.28 -7.14 3.53
C ALA A 155 10.81 -6.99 2.07
N GLY A 156 11.74 -6.84 1.12
CA GLY A 156 11.41 -6.87 -0.32
C GLY A 156 10.91 -5.56 -0.92
N SER A 157 11.21 -4.42 -0.29
CA SER A 157 10.84 -3.10 -0.82
C SER A 157 11.74 -2.69 -1.99
N HIS A 158 11.18 -2.00 -2.98
CA HIS A 158 11.90 -1.36 -4.09
C HIS A 158 11.42 0.07 -4.27
N ASN A 159 12.27 1.05 -3.91
CA ASN A 159 11.93 2.46 -4.01
C ASN A 159 12.14 3.00 -5.45
N GLN A 160 11.60 4.19 -5.74
CA GLN A 160 11.64 4.82 -7.07
C GLN A 160 11.05 3.97 -8.22
N THR A 161 10.20 3.00 -7.88
CA THR A 161 9.51 2.17 -8.88
C THR A 161 8.42 2.99 -9.58
N THR A 162 8.45 3.03 -10.91
CA THR A 162 7.45 3.74 -11.72
C THR A 162 6.55 2.79 -12.51
N ILE A 163 7.00 1.56 -12.75
CA ILE A 163 6.27 0.52 -13.51
C ILE A 163 6.52 -0.82 -12.83
N MET A 164 5.47 -1.63 -12.70
CA MET A 164 5.53 -3.05 -12.30
C MET A 164 4.56 -3.83 -13.18
N ASN A 165 5.03 -4.94 -13.75
CA ASN A 165 4.27 -5.84 -14.63
C ASN A 165 4.38 -7.29 -14.15
#